data_AF-A0A093QD18-F1
#
_entry.id   AF-A0A093QD18-F1
#
_cell.length_a   1.000
_cell.length_b   1.000
_cell.length_c   1.000
_cell.angle_alpha   90.00
_cell.angle_beta   90.00
_cell.angle_gamma   90.00
#
_symmetry.space_group_name_H-M   'P 1'
#
loop_
_entity.id
_entity.type
_entity.pdbx_description
1 polymer ?
#
loop_
_entity_poly.entity_id
_entity_poly.type
_entity_poly.pdbx_seq_one_letter_code
_entity_poly.pdbx_strand_id
1 'polypeptide(L)'
;MLWLLLLQVWESCLWLGHGEVVESFANTCNEFFYQKMPATNGLLPENPAWICQTFKDQPFYATLYDKDRRIPVYSAYIYQFDTSKRVTPLWMVEPQLIRDNLPKDMETEATLRETYEVSQDDISESQAVYQDYLKLKGLDRGHLNPASHHDTQDGRDATFTLTNIVPQNTALNNGAWNRYEMKTMPKKSKDCQTTYAIVGAVPGNSYIADGR
;
A
#
# COMPACT_ATOMS: atom_id res chain seq x y z
N MET A 1 -7.85 30.01 -40.10
CA MET A 1 -8.75 29.46 -39.06
C MET A 1 -8.53 27.95 -38.79
N LEU A 2 -7.31 27.42 -39.02
CA LEU A 2 -6.98 26.01 -38.73
C LEU A 2 -5.67 25.84 -37.93
N TRP A 3 -5.15 26.93 -37.37
CA TRP A 3 -3.90 26.93 -36.60
C TRP A 3 -4.07 27.22 -35.10
N LEU A 4 -5.31 27.51 -34.66
CA LEU A 4 -5.60 27.78 -33.24
C LEU A 4 -6.21 26.56 -32.51
N LEU A 5 -6.51 25.46 -33.20
CA LEU A 5 -7.10 24.26 -32.60
C LEU A 5 -6.07 23.19 -32.19
N LEU A 6 -4.78 23.37 -32.51
CA LEU A 6 -3.72 22.42 -32.17
C LEU A 6 -2.98 22.75 -30.85
N LEU A 7 -3.26 23.90 -30.23
CA LEU A 7 -2.65 24.31 -28.95
C LEU A 7 -3.47 23.92 -27.71
N GLN A 8 -4.68 23.39 -27.89
CA GLN A 8 -5.55 23.00 -26.77
C GLN A 8 -5.49 21.51 -26.40
N VAL A 9 -4.67 20.72 -27.10
CA VAL A 9 -4.53 19.28 -26.82
C VAL A 9 -3.24 18.98 -26.01
N TRP A 10 -2.40 19.97 -25.75
CA TRP A 10 -1.14 19.74 -25.03
C TRP A 10 -1.19 19.96 -23.52
N GLU A 11 -2.25 20.57 -22.98
CA GLU A 11 -2.38 20.76 -21.53
C GLU A 11 -3.08 19.61 -20.80
N SER A 12 -3.63 18.63 -21.52
CA SER A 12 -4.39 17.52 -20.91
C SER A 12 -3.52 16.31 -20.53
N CYS A 13 -2.23 16.31 -20.83
CA CYS A 13 -1.30 15.20 -20.57
C CYS A 13 -0.17 15.55 -19.57
N LEU A 14 -0.39 16.52 -18.67
CA LEU A 14 0.47 16.74 -17.50
C LEU A 14 -0.17 16.28 -16.19
N TRP A 15 -1.21 15.43 -16.26
CA TRP A 15 -1.56 14.58 -15.13
C TRP A 15 -0.58 13.39 -15.11
N LEU A 16 0.72 13.69 -14.94
CA LEU A 16 1.62 12.71 -14.37
C LEU A 16 0.98 12.29 -13.05
N GLY A 17 0.69 10.99 -12.88
CA GLY A 17 0.09 10.48 -11.66
C GLY A 17 0.95 10.90 -10.48
N HIS A 18 0.45 11.82 -9.65
CA HIS A 18 1.13 12.19 -8.42
C HIS A 18 0.78 11.10 -7.40
N GLY A 19 1.60 10.06 -7.31
CA GLY A 19 1.45 9.04 -6.28
C GLY A 19 2.52 9.25 -5.21
N GLU A 20 2.14 9.81 -4.07
CA GLU A 20 2.99 10.09 -2.89
C GLU A 20 2.12 10.05 -1.61
N VAL A 21 2.67 10.33 -0.44
CA VAL A 21 1.85 10.68 0.74
C VAL A 21 1.08 11.97 0.42
N VAL A 22 -0.24 11.88 0.30
CA VAL A 22 -1.12 12.97 -0.13
C VAL A 22 -1.94 13.53 1.02
N GLU A 23 -2.51 14.72 0.82
CA GLU A 23 -3.42 15.35 1.79
C GLU A 23 -4.72 14.56 2.00
N SER A 24 -5.24 13.95 0.92
CA SER A 24 -6.41 13.06 0.97
C SER A 24 -6.57 12.27 -0.34
N PHE A 25 -7.34 11.18 -0.29
CA PHE A 25 -7.73 10.43 -1.49
C PHE A 25 -8.87 11.06 -2.29
N ALA A 26 -9.29 12.31 -2.03
CA ALA A 26 -10.46 12.88 -2.72
C ALA A 26 -10.20 13.08 -4.22
N ASN A 27 -9.01 13.57 -4.57
CA ASN A 27 -8.64 13.94 -5.94
C ASN A 27 -7.42 13.18 -6.46
N THR A 28 -6.74 12.40 -5.62
CA THR A 28 -5.51 11.68 -5.95
C THR A 28 -5.65 10.24 -5.47
N CYS A 29 -5.26 9.26 -6.29
CA CYS A 29 -5.34 7.83 -5.96
C CYS A 29 -6.78 7.34 -5.67
N ASN A 30 -7.78 8.11 -6.11
CA ASN A 30 -9.20 7.81 -5.90
C ASN A 30 -9.72 6.72 -6.85
N GLU A 31 -8.94 6.38 -7.87
CA GLU A 31 -9.21 5.31 -8.83
C GLU A 31 -9.30 3.92 -8.19
N PHE A 32 -8.68 3.71 -7.02
CA PHE A 32 -8.77 2.44 -6.29
C PHE A 32 -10.04 2.29 -5.46
N PHE A 33 -10.90 3.30 -5.45
CA PHE A 33 -12.16 3.29 -4.72
C PHE A 33 -13.33 3.22 -5.68
N TYR A 34 -14.34 2.40 -5.34
CA TYR A 34 -15.57 2.33 -6.11
C TYR A 34 -16.20 3.73 -6.22
N GLN A 35 -16.53 4.15 -7.45
CA GLN A 35 -17.07 5.47 -7.75
C GLN A 35 -16.20 6.65 -7.23
N LYS A 36 -14.90 6.43 -7.02
CA LYS A 36 -13.99 7.45 -6.45
C LYS A 36 -14.47 7.95 -5.08
N MET A 37 -15.00 7.05 -4.25
CA MET A 37 -15.47 7.35 -2.90
C MET A 37 -14.54 6.74 -1.84
N PRO A 38 -13.52 7.47 -1.36
CA PRO A 38 -12.67 7.04 -0.27
C PRO A 38 -13.44 6.72 1.02
N ALA A 39 -13.01 5.66 1.72
CA ALA A 39 -13.59 5.27 2.99
C ALA A 39 -12.96 6.03 4.15
N THR A 40 -13.53 7.19 4.52
CA THR A 40 -12.98 8.04 5.61
C THR A 40 -13.83 8.04 6.88
N ASN A 41 -15.14 7.83 6.78
CA ASN A 41 -16.04 7.94 7.93
C ASN A 41 -15.79 6.84 8.97
N GLY A 42 -15.38 7.26 10.18
CA GLY A 42 -15.15 6.36 11.31
C GLY A 42 -13.87 5.53 11.25
N LEU A 43 -13.04 5.75 10.22
CA LEU A 43 -11.77 5.03 10.02
C LEU A 43 -10.53 5.93 10.17
N LEU A 44 -10.72 7.25 10.31
CA LEU A 44 -9.64 8.21 10.46
C LEU A 44 -8.92 8.05 11.81
N PRO A 45 -7.63 7.70 11.85
CA PRO A 45 -6.82 7.78 13.06
C PRO A 45 -6.51 9.24 13.41
N GLU A 46 -5.95 9.47 14.61
CA GLU A 46 -5.56 10.82 15.06
C GLU A 46 -4.44 11.41 14.20
N ASN A 47 -3.47 10.59 13.80
CA ASN A 47 -2.33 10.98 12.98
C ASN A 47 -2.25 10.15 11.67
N PRO A 48 -3.13 10.43 10.69
CA PRO A 48 -3.18 9.66 9.45
C PRO A 48 -2.04 10.02 8.49
N ALA A 49 -1.69 9.06 7.63
CA ALA A 49 -1.07 9.31 6.35
C ALA A 49 -1.90 8.65 5.23
N TRP A 50 -2.15 9.39 4.16
CA TRP A 50 -2.83 8.88 2.96
C TRP A 50 -1.77 8.56 1.92
N ILE A 51 -1.54 7.28 1.68
CA ILE A 51 -0.41 6.84 0.88
C ILE A 51 -0.92 6.32 -0.46
N CYS A 52 -0.50 6.96 -1.54
CA CYS A 52 -0.59 6.38 -2.88
C CYS A 52 0.61 5.46 -3.06
N GLN A 53 0.37 4.15 -3.09
CA GLN A 53 1.44 3.16 -3.09
C GLN A 53 2.02 3.03 -4.50
N THR A 54 3.13 3.73 -4.73
CA THR A 54 3.75 3.89 -6.05
C THR A 54 5.02 3.08 -6.14
N PHE A 55 5.16 2.33 -7.23
CA PHE A 55 6.36 1.57 -7.52
C PHE A 55 6.71 1.73 -9.00
N LYS A 56 7.94 2.14 -9.31
CA LYS A 56 8.39 2.47 -10.68
C LYS A 56 7.49 3.50 -11.36
N ASP A 57 7.21 4.60 -10.66
CA ASP A 57 6.36 5.71 -11.09
C ASP A 57 4.92 5.29 -11.46
N GLN A 58 4.45 4.13 -10.99
CA GLN A 58 3.09 3.63 -11.20
C GLN A 58 2.37 3.41 -9.86
N PRO A 59 1.20 4.03 -9.64
CA PRO A 59 0.39 3.75 -8.46
C PRO A 59 -0.31 2.39 -8.61
N PHE A 60 -0.28 1.57 -7.55
CA PHE A 60 -0.89 0.24 -7.55
C PHE A 60 -2.08 0.09 -6.59
N TYR A 61 -2.10 0.88 -5.51
CA TYR A 61 -3.17 0.88 -4.52
C TYR A 61 -3.08 2.08 -3.58
N ALA A 62 -4.12 2.30 -2.78
CA ALA A 62 -4.17 3.33 -1.76
C ALA A 62 -4.08 2.71 -0.36
N THR A 63 -3.33 3.31 0.56
CA THR A 63 -3.25 2.88 1.97
C THR A 63 -3.52 4.03 2.91
N LEU A 64 -4.53 3.90 3.80
CA LEU A 64 -4.65 4.77 4.96
C LEU A 64 -3.80 4.18 6.09
N TYR A 65 -2.82 4.93 6.56
CA TYR A 65 -1.86 4.51 7.56
C TYR A 65 -2.02 5.30 8.85
N ASP A 66 -2.00 4.61 9.99
CA ASP A 66 -1.97 5.22 11.32
C ASP A 66 -0.50 5.38 11.72
N LYS A 67 0.02 6.61 11.70
CA LYS A 67 1.45 6.86 11.99
C LYS A 67 1.80 6.64 13.46
N ASP A 68 0.84 6.82 14.38
CA ASP A 68 1.09 6.64 15.80
C ASP A 68 1.18 5.16 16.16
N ARG A 69 0.33 4.32 15.55
CA ARG A 69 0.36 2.86 15.73
C ARG A 69 1.24 2.13 14.73
N ARG A 70 1.75 2.83 13.72
CA ARG A 70 2.60 2.31 12.65
C ARG A 70 2.02 1.11 11.90
N ILE A 71 0.71 1.13 11.68
CA ILE A 71 -0.02 0.07 10.98
C ILE A 71 -0.96 0.67 9.93
N PRO A 72 -1.21 -0.03 8.81
CA PRO A 72 -2.30 0.32 7.93
C PRO A 72 -3.65 0.15 8.64
N VAL A 73 -4.48 1.18 8.53
CA VAL A 73 -5.90 1.09 8.83
C VAL A 73 -6.60 0.27 7.75
N TYR A 74 -6.34 0.60 6.48
CA TYR A 74 -6.79 -0.18 5.34
C TYR A 74 -5.90 0.00 4.10
N SER A 75 -5.97 -0.98 3.20
CA SER A 75 -5.50 -0.89 1.82
C SER A 75 -6.69 -1.04 0.85
N ALA A 76 -6.80 -0.14 -0.13
CA ALA A 76 -7.84 -0.13 -1.16
C ALA A 76 -7.20 -0.33 -2.54
N TYR A 77 -7.72 -1.27 -3.33
CA TYR A 77 -7.12 -1.67 -4.61
C TYR A 77 -8.17 -2.20 -5.58
N ILE A 78 -7.82 -2.20 -6.87
CA ILE A 78 -8.56 -2.90 -7.90
C ILE A 78 -8.10 -4.36 -7.89
N TYR A 79 -9.03 -5.27 -7.60
CA TYR A 79 -8.75 -6.68 -7.54
C TYR A 79 -8.47 -7.24 -8.95
N GLN A 80 -7.28 -7.81 -9.10
CA GLN A 80 -6.92 -8.71 -10.18
C GLN A 80 -6.66 -10.09 -9.57
N PHE A 81 -6.40 -11.12 -10.38
CA PHE A 81 -6.06 -12.43 -9.84
C PHE A 81 -5.06 -13.17 -10.70
N ASP A 82 -3.96 -13.57 -10.08
CA ASP A 82 -2.93 -14.38 -10.71
C ASP A 82 -2.38 -15.41 -9.69
N THR A 83 -2.19 -16.63 -10.17
CA THR A 83 -1.61 -17.75 -9.41
C THR A 83 -0.11 -17.95 -9.65
N SER A 84 0.51 -17.02 -10.38
CA SER A 84 1.95 -17.00 -10.65
C SER A 84 2.76 -17.11 -9.37
N LYS A 85 3.92 -17.77 -9.47
CA LYS A 85 4.77 -18.03 -8.30
C LYS A 85 5.23 -16.72 -7.68
N ARG A 86 5.14 -16.66 -6.35
CA ARG A 86 5.70 -15.59 -5.54
C ARG A 86 7.22 -15.55 -5.74
N VAL A 87 7.74 -14.41 -6.20
CA VAL A 87 9.18 -14.12 -6.25
C VAL A 87 9.65 -13.78 -4.83
N THR A 88 10.94 -13.97 -4.52
CA THR A 88 11.52 -13.50 -3.27
C THR A 88 11.36 -11.98 -3.18
N PRO A 89 10.61 -11.46 -2.20
CA PRO A 89 10.29 -10.05 -2.17
C PRO A 89 11.45 -9.22 -1.62
N LEU A 90 11.58 -8.00 -2.13
CA LEU A 90 12.31 -6.92 -1.47
C LEU A 90 11.31 -6.15 -0.62
N TRP A 91 11.59 -6.04 0.68
CA TRP A 91 10.75 -5.27 1.60
C TRP A 91 11.07 -3.78 1.47
N MET A 92 10.01 -2.98 1.34
CA MET A 92 10.09 -1.55 1.12
C MET A 92 9.36 -0.79 2.23
N VAL A 93 9.62 0.51 2.27
CA VAL A 93 9.07 1.51 3.19
C VAL A 93 8.73 2.76 2.39
N GLU A 94 7.95 3.66 2.97
CA GLU A 94 7.50 4.87 2.30
C GLU A 94 8.40 6.07 2.62
N PRO A 95 9.19 6.56 1.65
CA PRO A 95 10.16 7.63 1.93
C PRO A 95 9.51 8.91 2.44
N GLN A 96 8.31 9.25 1.93
CA GLN A 96 7.66 10.51 2.31
C GLN A 96 7.06 10.49 3.72
N LEU A 97 7.01 9.34 4.41
CA LEU A 97 6.72 9.32 5.85
C LEU A 97 7.89 9.87 6.69
N ILE A 98 9.10 9.88 6.13
CA ILE A 98 10.31 10.37 6.78
C ILE A 98 10.46 11.88 6.52
N ARG A 99 10.47 12.27 5.24
CA ARG A 99 10.57 13.68 4.79
C ARG A 99 9.93 13.86 3.41
N ASP A 100 9.23 14.96 3.19
CA ASP A 100 8.47 15.25 1.96
C ASP A 100 9.32 15.40 0.68
N ASN A 101 10.62 15.66 0.81
CA ASN A 101 11.53 15.84 -0.33
C ASN A 101 12.21 14.54 -0.81
N LEU A 102 11.87 13.40 -0.20
CA LEU A 102 12.33 12.08 -0.62
C LEU A 102 11.52 11.55 -1.82
N PRO A 103 12.00 10.51 -2.52
CA PRO A 103 11.31 9.96 -3.70
C PRO A 103 9.87 9.59 -3.42
N LYS A 104 9.04 9.66 -4.46
CA LYS A 104 7.61 9.32 -4.42
C LYS A 104 7.35 7.82 -4.41
N ASP A 105 8.22 7.06 -5.08
CA ASP A 105 8.18 5.61 -5.07
C ASP A 105 8.54 5.05 -3.70
N MET A 106 7.90 3.93 -3.34
CA MET A 106 8.34 3.11 -2.22
C MET A 106 9.78 2.62 -2.46
N GLU A 107 10.58 2.56 -1.41
CA GLU A 107 12.00 2.22 -1.51
C GLU A 107 12.44 1.22 -0.46
N THR A 108 13.53 0.51 -0.73
CA THR A 108 14.14 -0.34 0.30
C THR A 108 14.83 0.52 1.35
N GLU A 109 14.87 0.02 2.60
CA GLU A 109 15.64 0.68 3.66
C GLU A 109 17.13 0.85 3.27
N ALA A 110 17.68 -0.07 2.47
CA ALA A 110 19.04 0.03 1.95
C ALA A 110 19.19 1.20 0.97
N THR A 111 18.28 1.34 0.00
CA THR A 111 18.29 2.47 -0.94
C THR A 111 18.25 3.80 -0.18
N LEU A 112 17.37 3.92 0.82
CA LEU A 112 17.25 5.13 1.62
C LEU A 112 18.54 5.50 2.37
N ARG A 113 19.22 4.52 2.96
CA ARG A 113 20.49 4.75 3.65
C ARG A 113 21.63 5.08 2.70
N GLU A 114 21.73 4.36 1.59
CA GLU A 114 22.90 4.41 0.70
C GLU A 114 22.82 5.52 -0.35
N THR A 115 21.62 5.85 -0.83
CA THR A 115 21.41 6.84 -1.91
C THR A 115 20.90 8.16 -1.38
N TYR A 116 20.02 8.15 -0.37
CA TYR A 116 19.34 9.34 0.14
C TYR A 116 19.87 9.83 1.49
N GLU A 117 20.93 9.18 2.00
CA GLU A 117 21.60 9.52 3.25
C GLU A 117 20.63 9.62 4.45
N VAL A 118 19.58 8.79 4.45
CA VAL A 118 18.62 8.70 5.55
C VAL A 118 19.14 7.74 6.60
N SER A 119 19.15 8.10 7.88
CA SER A 119 19.63 7.19 8.92
C SER A 119 18.61 6.07 9.20
N GLN A 120 19.07 4.92 9.72
CA GLN A 120 18.14 3.85 10.13
C GLN A 120 17.18 4.31 11.22
N ASP A 121 17.62 5.23 12.09
CA ASP A 121 16.81 5.77 13.17
C ASP A 121 15.67 6.63 12.59
N ASP A 122 15.94 7.51 11.61
CA ASP A 122 14.90 8.31 10.94
C ASP A 122 13.84 7.41 10.29
N ILE A 123 14.26 6.34 9.61
CA ILE A 123 13.33 5.36 9.01
C ILE A 123 12.49 4.72 10.12
N SER A 124 13.14 4.22 11.16
CA SER A 124 12.51 3.48 12.27
C SER A 124 11.65 4.37 13.17
N GLU A 125 11.84 5.69 13.17
CA GLU A 125 11.00 6.65 13.89
C GLU A 125 9.74 7.01 13.10
N SER A 126 9.82 7.01 11.77
CA SER A 126 8.72 7.41 10.88
C SER A 126 7.64 6.36 10.66
N GLN A 127 7.99 5.07 10.68
CA GLN A 127 7.12 3.98 10.27
C GLN A 127 7.62 2.62 10.78
N ALA A 128 6.86 1.57 10.52
CA ALA A 128 7.30 0.20 10.79
C ALA A 128 8.43 -0.22 9.83
N VAL A 129 9.45 -0.89 10.36
CA VAL A 129 10.63 -1.36 9.61
C VAL A 129 10.75 -2.87 9.63
N TYR A 130 11.56 -3.45 8.73
CA TYR A 130 11.60 -4.90 8.56
C TYR A 130 12.03 -5.62 9.85
N GLN A 131 12.89 -4.96 10.62
CA GLN A 131 13.38 -5.40 11.92
C GLN A 131 12.25 -5.64 12.94
N ASP A 132 11.14 -4.90 12.87
CA ASP A 132 10.00 -5.03 13.80
C ASP A 132 9.32 -6.41 13.64
N TYR A 133 9.38 -6.97 12.43
CA TYR A 133 8.74 -8.24 12.08
C TYR A 133 9.66 -9.46 12.18
N LEU A 134 10.93 -9.32 12.61
CA LEU A 134 11.88 -10.43 12.64
C LEU A 134 11.64 -11.45 13.76
N LYS A 135 11.08 -11.03 14.90
CA LYS A 135 10.95 -11.86 16.12
C LYS A 135 9.50 -12.19 16.49
N LEU A 136 8.65 -12.35 15.49
CA LEU A 136 7.25 -12.69 15.69
C LEU A 136 7.06 -14.10 16.28
N LYS A 137 6.12 -14.23 17.22
CA LYS A 137 5.73 -15.52 17.80
C LYS A 137 4.25 -15.77 17.55
N GLY A 138 3.92 -16.78 16.75
CA GLY A 138 2.53 -17.09 16.37
C GLY A 138 1.86 -16.02 15.51
N LEU A 139 2.66 -15.11 14.94
CA LEU A 139 2.23 -14.04 14.04
C LEU A 139 3.06 -14.12 12.74
N ASP A 140 2.42 -13.76 11.64
CA ASP A 140 3.01 -13.61 10.31
C ASP A 140 2.96 -12.13 9.88
N ARG A 141 3.71 -11.81 8.82
CA ARG A 141 3.58 -10.54 8.07
C ARG A 141 2.33 -10.61 7.17
N GLY A 142 1.17 -10.34 7.75
CA GLY A 142 -0.11 -10.40 7.05
C GLY A 142 -0.27 -9.21 6.12
N HIS A 143 -0.50 -9.45 4.83
CA HIS A 143 -0.74 -8.40 3.85
C HIS A 143 -2.22 -7.99 3.90
N LEU A 144 -2.52 -6.69 3.78
CA LEU A 144 -3.91 -6.25 3.53
C LEU A 144 -4.24 -6.33 2.04
N ASN A 145 -3.33 -5.87 1.19
CA ASN A 145 -3.34 -6.08 -0.26
C ASN A 145 -2.38 -7.24 -0.61
N PRO A 146 -2.86 -8.46 -0.88
CA PRO A 146 -1.98 -9.60 -1.13
C PRO A 146 -1.47 -9.60 -2.58
N ALA A 147 -0.24 -10.07 -2.77
CA ALA A 147 0.39 -10.17 -4.09
C ALA A 147 -0.45 -10.95 -5.12
N SER A 148 -1.15 -12.02 -4.71
CA SER A 148 -2.00 -12.81 -5.62
C SER A 148 -3.18 -12.03 -6.22
N HIS A 149 -3.47 -10.84 -5.69
CA HIS A 149 -4.52 -9.95 -6.22
C HIS A 149 -4.00 -8.96 -7.28
N HIS A 150 -2.76 -9.14 -7.77
CA HIS A 150 -2.13 -8.38 -8.84
C HIS A 150 -1.67 -9.32 -9.97
N ASP A 151 -1.97 -8.96 -11.22
CA ASP A 151 -1.62 -9.77 -12.39
C ASP A 151 -0.24 -9.44 -13.00
N THR A 152 0.33 -8.30 -12.64
CA THR A 152 1.69 -7.90 -13.03
C THR A 152 2.71 -8.22 -11.96
N GLN A 153 3.98 -8.40 -12.36
CA GLN A 153 5.07 -8.55 -11.41
C GLN A 153 5.29 -7.28 -10.59
N ASP A 154 5.23 -6.11 -11.21
CA ASP A 154 5.39 -4.83 -10.50
C ASP A 154 4.28 -4.61 -9.47
N GLY A 155 3.02 -4.95 -9.78
CA GLY A 155 1.93 -4.86 -8.80
C GLY A 155 2.08 -5.84 -7.64
N ARG A 156 2.61 -7.04 -7.91
CA ARG A 156 2.98 -7.99 -6.87
C ARG A 156 4.08 -7.43 -5.97
N ASP A 157 5.13 -6.87 -6.55
CA ASP A 157 6.28 -6.31 -5.83
C ASP A 157 5.85 -5.09 -4.99
N ALA A 158 4.96 -4.25 -5.50
CA ALA A 158 4.39 -3.10 -4.79
C ALA A 158 3.64 -3.48 -3.50
N THR A 159 3.18 -4.73 -3.35
CA THR A 159 2.52 -5.20 -2.12
C THR A 159 3.48 -5.43 -0.95
N PHE A 160 4.80 -5.45 -1.19
CA PHE A 160 5.83 -5.73 -0.18
C PHE A 160 6.39 -4.48 0.51
N THR A 161 5.55 -3.48 0.73
CA THR A 161 5.84 -2.38 1.65
C THR A 161 5.29 -2.67 3.04
N LEU A 162 6.00 -2.26 4.09
CA LEU A 162 5.57 -2.48 5.48
C LEU A 162 4.36 -1.65 5.87
N THR A 163 4.05 -0.58 5.12
CA THR A 163 2.79 0.15 5.27
C THR A 163 1.59 -0.65 4.77
N ASN A 164 1.76 -1.80 4.12
CA ASN A 164 0.69 -2.73 3.74
C ASN A 164 0.64 -3.99 4.63
N ILE A 165 1.41 -4.03 5.72
CA ILE A 165 1.58 -5.22 6.58
C ILE A 165 1.02 -4.99 7.98
N VAL A 166 0.40 -6.03 8.52
CA VAL A 166 0.04 -6.13 9.93
C VAL A 166 0.59 -7.41 10.56
N PRO A 167 0.89 -7.43 11.87
CA PRO A 167 1.16 -8.65 12.60
C PRO A 167 -0.12 -9.48 12.70
N GLN A 168 -0.23 -10.54 11.88
CA GLN A 168 -1.46 -11.33 11.76
C GLN A 168 -1.27 -12.71 12.37
N ASN A 169 -2.25 -13.22 13.12
CA ASN A 169 -2.20 -14.57 13.66
C ASN A 169 -1.91 -15.62 12.56
N THR A 170 -0.89 -16.46 12.76
CA THR A 170 -0.41 -17.43 11.76
C THR A 170 -1.50 -18.42 11.33
N ALA A 171 -2.39 -18.84 12.24
CA ALA A 171 -3.47 -19.78 11.91
C ALA A 171 -4.58 -19.10 11.09
N LEU A 172 -4.85 -17.82 11.32
CA LEU A 172 -5.76 -17.03 10.50
C LEU A 172 -5.18 -16.79 9.11
N ASN A 173 -3.95 -16.26 9.04
CA ASN A 173 -3.25 -15.90 7.81
C ASN A 173 -3.16 -17.11 6.85
N ASN A 174 -2.58 -18.22 7.31
CA ASN A 174 -2.40 -19.42 6.49
C ASN A 174 -3.67 -20.25 6.30
N GLY A 175 -4.69 -20.00 7.13
CA GLY A 175 -5.92 -20.77 7.18
C GLY A 175 -7.08 -20.08 6.47
N ALA A 176 -7.97 -19.47 7.25
CA ALA A 176 -9.21 -18.91 6.74
C ALA A 176 -8.98 -17.72 5.80
N TRP A 177 -7.97 -16.89 6.08
CA TRP A 177 -7.66 -15.70 5.30
C TRP A 177 -7.09 -16.08 3.91
N ASN A 178 -6.05 -16.92 3.86
CA ASN A 178 -5.53 -17.45 2.60
C ASN A 178 -6.60 -18.19 1.76
N ARG A 179 -7.54 -18.92 2.39
CA ARG A 179 -8.68 -19.51 1.65
C ARG A 179 -9.63 -18.45 1.09
N TYR A 180 -9.84 -17.36 1.82
CA TYR A 180 -10.66 -16.25 1.34
C TYR A 180 -10.01 -15.62 0.10
N GLU A 181 -8.74 -15.24 0.19
CA GLU A 181 -7.95 -14.65 -0.89
C GLU A 181 -7.85 -15.58 -2.12
N MET A 182 -7.44 -16.83 -1.92
CA MET A 182 -7.11 -17.74 -3.04
C MET A 182 -8.29 -18.50 -3.62
N LYS A 183 -9.46 -18.54 -2.95
CA LYS A 183 -10.62 -19.32 -3.41
C LYS A 183 -11.93 -18.53 -3.44
N THR A 184 -12.19 -17.74 -2.39
CA THR A 184 -13.48 -17.04 -2.29
C THR A 184 -13.53 -15.82 -3.19
N MET A 185 -12.48 -14.98 -3.17
CA MET A 185 -12.39 -13.79 -4.01
C MET A 185 -12.43 -14.13 -5.52
N PRO A 186 -11.65 -15.10 -6.05
CA PRO A 186 -11.71 -15.45 -7.47
C PRO A 186 -13.11 -15.89 -7.91
N LYS A 187 -13.80 -16.65 -7.06
CA LYS A 187 -15.17 -17.12 -7.34
C LYS A 187 -16.17 -15.96 -7.33
N LYS A 188 -16.06 -15.04 -6.36
CA LYS A 188 -16.98 -13.89 -6.22
C LYS A 188 -16.75 -12.81 -7.28
N SER A 189 -15.53 -12.64 -7.74
CA SER A 189 -15.15 -11.61 -8.71
C SER A 189 -15.29 -12.06 -10.17
N LYS A 190 -15.53 -13.35 -10.43
CA LYS A 190 -15.48 -13.95 -11.78
C LYS A 190 -16.34 -13.22 -12.82
N ASP A 191 -17.53 -12.79 -12.44
CA ASP A 191 -18.51 -12.18 -13.35
C ASP A 191 -18.59 -10.65 -13.18
N CYS A 192 -17.70 -10.06 -12.37
CA CYS A 192 -17.59 -8.63 -12.19
C CYS A 192 -16.69 -8.03 -13.26
N GLN A 193 -17.12 -6.93 -13.89
CA GLN A 193 -16.26 -6.17 -14.81
C GLN A 193 -15.03 -5.58 -14.09
N THR A 194 -15.25 -5.06 -12.88
CA THR A 194 -14.21 -4.54 -12.02
C THR A 194 -14.62 -4.83 -10.58
N THR A 195 -13.68 -5.34 -9.79
CA THR A 195 -13.89 -5.56 -8.36
C THR A 195 -12.99 -4.61 -7.60
N TYR A 196 -13.57 -3.80 -6.73
CA TYR A 196 -12.85 -2.93 -5.81
C TYR A 196 -12.79 -3.62 -4.45
N ALA A 197 -11.60 -3.71 -3.87
CA ALA A 197 -11.39 -4.29 -2.56
C ALA A 197 -10.89 -3.21 -1.59
N ILE A 198 -11.45 -3.21 -0.38
CA ILE A 198 -10.92 -2.47 0.75
C ILE A 198 -10.75 -3.49 1.87
N VAL A 199 -9.52 -3.65 2.33
CA VAL A 199 -9.16 -4.59 3.38
C VAL A 199 -8.53 -3.80 4.50
N GLY A 200 -9.02 -3.95 5.72
CA GLY A 200 -8.51 -3.26 6.89
C GLY A 200 -8.17 -4.20 8.04
N ALA A 201 -7.46 -3.66 9.01
CA ALA A 201 -7.19 -4.32 10.28
C ALA A 201 -7.90 -3.57 11.41
N VAL A 202 -8.44 -4.33 12.36
CA VAL A 202 -8.88 -3.78 13.64
C VAL A 202 -7.77 -4.06 14.65
N PRO A 203 -7.08 -3.04 15.17
CA PRO A 203 -5.95 -3.24 16.08
C PRO A 203 -6.40 -3.92 17.37
N GLY A 204 -5.60 -4.86 17.86
CA GLY A 204 -5.76 -5.43 19.19
C GLY A 204 -5.08 -4.58 20.26
N ASN A 205 -5.02 -5.11 21.49
CA ASN A 205 -4.36 -4.45 22.63
C ASN A 205 -2.93 -4.97 22.88
N SER A 206 -2.34 -5.65 21.90
CA SER A 206 -1.00 -6.25 21.99
C SER A 206 -0.08 -5.62 20.96
N TYR A 207 1.18 -5.43 21.34
CA TYR A 207 2.19 -4.80 20.51
C TYR A 207 3.30 -5.79 20.17
N ILE A 208 3.98 -5.56 19.05
CA ILE A 208 5.25 -6.20 18.70
C ILE A 208 6.37 -5.17 18.91
N ALA A 209 7.63 -5.59 18.69
CA ALA A 209 8.78 -4.68 18.60
C ALA A 209 8.86 -3.59 19.69
N ASP A 210 8.58 -3.97 20.94
CA ASP A 210 8.62 -3.09 22.11
C ASP A 210 7.68 -1.86 22.03
N GLY A 211 6.52 -2.02 21.39
CA GLY A 211 5.51 -0.97 21.29
C GLY A 211 5.58 -0.13 20.02
N ARG A 212 6.46 -0.50 19.09
CA ARG A 212 6.55 0.08 17.75
C ARG A 212 5.68 -0.65 16.74
#